data_AF-A0A414D5C9-F1
#
_entry.id   AF-A0A414D5C9-F1
#
_cell.length_a   1.000
_cell.length_b   1.000
_cell.length_c   1.000
_cell.angle_alpha   90.00
_cell.angle_beta   90.00
_cell.angle_gamma   90.00
#
_symmetry.space_group_name_H-M   'P 1'
#
loop_
_entity.id
_entity.type
_entity.pdbx_description
1 polymer ?
#
loop_
_entity_poly.entity_id
_entity_poly.type
_entity_poly.pdbx_seq_one_letter_code
_entity_poly.pdbx_strand_id
1 'polypeptide(L)' 'MARTGRPRLENPRSEGVFMRLTKEEHAEIVEYAKKHNLTITQTLVDGFRALQEKNASVN' A
#
# COMPACT_ATOMS: atom_id res chain seq x y z
N MET A 1 -4.74 -5.96 38.27
CA MET A 1 -3.79 -5.98 37.14
C MET A 1 -4.32 -5.08 36.04
N ALA A 2 -3.55 -4.08 35.60
CA ALA A 2 -3.89 -3.30 34.43
C ALA A 2 -3.84 -4.21 33.19
N ARG A 3 -4.84 -4.13 32.31
CA ARG A 3 -4.84 -4.87 31.05
C ARG A 3 -3.71 -4.31 30.18
N THR A 4 -2.71 -5.12 29.86
CA THR A 4 -1.66 -4.72 28.93
C THR A 4 -2.31 -4.36 27.59
N GLY A 5 -2.14 -3.11 27.16
CA GLY A 5 -2.71 -2.61 25.91
C GLY A 5 -2.11 -3.28 24.68
N ARG A 6 -2.53 -2.83 23.49
CA ARG A 6 -1.95 -3.31 22.22
C ARG A 6 -0.43 -3.05 22.23
N PRO A 7 0.41 -4.04 21.85
CA PRO A 7 1.85 -3.86 21.80
C PRO A 7 2.24 -2.63 20.96
N ARG A 8 3.22 -1.85 21.44
CA ARG A 8 3.75 -0.72 20.68
C ARG A 8 4.54 -1.28 19.48
N LEU A 9 4.12 -0.92 18.28
CA LEU A 9 4.92 -1.11 17.07
C LEU A 9 5.98 -0.01 17.03
N GLU A 10 7.22 -0.35 16.65
CA GLU A 10 8.32 0.61 16.53
C GLU A 10 8.08 1.61 15.40
N ASN A 11 7.56 1.13 14.27
CA ASN A 11 7.19 1.95 13.12
C ASN A 11 5.78 1.60 12.62
N PRO A 12 4.72 2.06 13.31
CA PRO A 12 3.36 1.82 12.87
C PRO A 12 3.09 2.63 11.60
N ARG A 13 2.30 2.07 10.68
CA ARG A 13 1.67 2.88 9.63
C ARG A 13 0.61 3.78 10.29
N SER A 14 0.92 5.07 10.44
CA SER A 14 0.03 6.08 11.04
C SER A 14 -0.70 6.94 10.00
N GLU A 15 -0.10 7.13 8.82
CA GLU A 15 -0.61 8.01 7.77
C GLU A 15 -1.51 7.25 6.79
N GLY A 16 -2.60 7.92 6.36
CA GLY A 16 -3.54 7.40 5.37
C GLY A 16 -3.55 8.25 4.11
N VAL A 17 -3.66 7.59 2.95
CA VAL A 17 -3.93 8.24 1.67
C VAL A 17 -5.36 7.92 1.26
N PHE A 18 -6.18 8.95 1.06
CA PHE A 18 -7.53 8.80 0.52
C PHE A 18 -7.53 9.20 -0.96
N MET A 19 -8.03 8.31 -1.81
CA MET A 19 -8.10 8.54 -3.25
C MET A 19 -9.47 8.15 -3.79
N ARG A 20 -9.95 8.91 -4.78
CA ARG A 20 -11.13 8.53 -5.56
C ARG A 20 -10.65 7.80 -6.81
N LEU A 21 -11.30 6.69 -7.12
CA LEU A 21 -11.02 5.85 -8.27
C LEU A 21 -12.32 5.68 -9.07
N THR A 22 -12.21 5.46 -10.38
CA THR A 22 -13.32 4.92 -11.14
C THR A 22 -13.63 3.48 -10.72
N LYS A 23 -14.76 2.94 -11.19
CA LYS A 23 -15.08 1.54 -10.95
C LYS A 23 -14.07 0.60 -11.60
N GLU A 24 -13.62 0.94 -12.82
CA GLU A 24 -12.63 0.14 -13.55
C GLU A 24 -11.29 0.15 -12.80
N GLU A 25 -10.76 1.33 -12.45
CA GLU A 25 -9.48 1.47 -11.75
C GLU A 25 -9.45 0.67 -10.43
N HIS A 26 -10.53 0.76 -9.63
CA HIS A 26 -10.63 0.01 -8.40
C HIS A 26 -10.66 -1.51 -8.64
N ALA A 27 -11.42 -1.97 -9.65
CA ALA A 27 -11.49 -3.39 -10.00
C ALA A 27 -10.13 -3.94 -10.43
N GLU A 28 -9.42 -3.22 -11.28
CA GLU A 28 -8.08 -3.60 -11.76
C GLU A 28 -7.07 -3.72 -10.61
N ILE A 29 -7.07 -2.75 -9.68
CA ILE A 29 -6.19 -2.77 -8.50
C ILE A 29 -6.50 -3.98 -7.61
N VAL A 30 -7.79 -4.25 -7.37
CA VAL A 30 -8.22 -5.39 -6.53
C VAL A 30 -7.85 -6.72 -7.18
N GLU A 31 -8.07 -6.87 -8.48
CA GLU A 31 -7.72 -8.09 -9.22
C GLU A 31 -6.22 -8.34 -9.23
N TYR A 32 -5.42 -7.29 -9.48
CA TYR A 32 -3.97 -7.39 -9.42
C TYR A 32 -3.49 -7.81 -8.04
N ALA A 33 -3.96 -7.13 -6.99
CA ALA A 33 -3.59 -7.44 -5.61
C ALA A 33 -3.92 -8.90 -5.27
N LYS A 34 -5.12 -9.37 -5.62
CA LYS A 34 -5.56 -10.75 -5.41
C LYS A 34 -4.70 -11.76 -6.17
N LYS A 35 -4.43 -11.52 -7.46
CA LYS A 35 -3.64 -12.41 -8.32
C LYS A 35 -2.21 -12.58 -7.83
N HIS A 36 -1.67 -11.57 -7.16
CA HIS A 36 -0.27 -11.54 -6.71
C HIS A 36 -0.11 -11.73 -5.20
N ASN A 37 -1.17 -12.11 -4.47
CA ASN A 37 -1.18 -12.27 -3.01
C ASN A 37 -0.70 -11.02 -2.25
N LEU A 38 -1.08 -9.83 -2.74
CA LEU A 38 -0.78 -8.54 -2.14
C LEU A 38 -2.04 -7.93 -1.54
N THR A 39 -1.85 -7.03 -0.58
CA THR A 39 -2.88 -6.07 -0.19
C THR A 39 -2.94 -4.92 -1.20
N ILE A 40 -4.05 -4.19 -1.24
CA ILE A 40 -4.17 -2.95 -2.03
C ILE A 40 -3.06 -1.96 -1.63
N THR A 41 -2.79 -1.82 -0.33
CA THR A 41 -1.72 -0.92 0.14
C THR A 41 -0.34 -1.35 -0.34
N GLN A 42 -0.01 -2.65 -0.32
CA GLN A 42 1.25 -3.13 -0.90
C GLN A 42 1.32 -2.84 -2.39
N THR A 43 0.26 -3.17 -3.13
CA THR A 43 0.18 -2.93 -4.59
C THR A 43 0.46 -1.47 -4.94
N LEU A 44 -0.15 -0.52 -4.22
CA LEU A 44 0.04 0.91 -4.48
C LEU A 44 1.42 1.41 -4.04
N VAL A 45 1.92 0.98 -2.88
CA VAL A 45 3.24 1.41 -2.36
C VAL A 45 4.38 0.84 -3.20
N ASP A 46 4.30 -0.44 -3.59
CA ASP A 46 5.31 -1.09 -4.41
C ASP A 46 5.26 -0.55 -5.85
N GLY A 47 4.07 -0.27 -6.38
CA GLY A 47 3.91 0.43 -7.65
C GLY A 47 4.56 1.84 -7.64
N PHE A 48 4.39 2.60 -6.55
CA PHE A 48 5.06 3.89 -6.39
C PHE A 48 6.58 3.76 -6.35
N ARG A 49 7.13 2.78 -5.63
CA ARG A 49 8.58 2.52 -5.58
C ARG A 49 9.14 2.16 -6.95
N ALA A 50 8.45 1.30 -7.70
CA ALA A 50 8.84 0.94 -9.04
C ALA A 50 8.88 2.16 -9.99
N LEU A 51 7.95 3.12 -9.83
CA LEU A 51 7.99 4.39 -10.56
C LEU A 51 9.21 5.23 -10.17
N GLN A 52 9.58 5.29 -8.89
CA GLN A 52 10.79 6.00 -8.44
C GLN A 52 12.06 5.37 -9.01
N GLU A 53 12.18 4.04 -8.96
CA GLU A 53 13.33 3.30 -9.49
C GLU A 53 13.48 3.53 -10.99
N LYS A 54 12.39 3.41 -11.76
CA LYS A 54 12.37 3.68 -13.19
C LYS A 54 12.90 5.07 -13.52
N ASN A 55 12.50 6.08 -12.75
CA ASN A 55 12.91 7.46 -12.96
C ASN A 55 14.35 7.75 -12.49
N ALA A 56 14.84 7.00 -11.49
CA ALA A 56 16.21 7.11 -11.01
C ALA A 56 17.21 6.51 -12.02
N SER A 57 16.84 5.43 -12.72
CA SER A 57 17.67 4.80 -13.76
C SER A 57 17.73 5.55 -15.10
N VAL A 58 17.02 6.69 -15.23
CA VAL A 58 16.99 7.52 -16.44
C VAL A 58 17.88 8.78 -16.30
N ASN A 59 18.57 8.93 -15.16
CA ASN A 59 19.54 10.01 -14.90
C ASN A 59 20.97 9.48 -14.78
#